data_AF-A0A7V2TQM8-F1
#
_entry.id   AF-A0A7V2TQM8-F1
#
_cell.length_a   1.000
_cell.length_b   1.000
_cell.length_c   1.000
_cell.angle_alpha   90.00
_cell.angle_beta   90.00
_cell.angle_gamma   90.00
#
_symmetry.space_group_name_H-M   'P 1'
#
loop_
_entity.id
_entity.type
_entity.pdbx_description
1 polymer ?
#
loop_
_entity_poly.entity_id
_entity_poly.type
_entity_poly.pdbx_seq_one_letter_code
_entity_poly.pdbx_strand_id
1 'polypeptide(L)'
;NVPNLPKRLEDASDRADRMRIRHLGKLTVLDDTYNANPASVMAALDALMEIPAAGIRAAALGSMFELGDEAPRLHRDIGTLAARLGVRRLYALGPNAEDYAAGARDAGMPRVVVCPDHEHMAEAVLSDSGDGDILLVKGSRGTRMERLIALLADHYGEISPNTSSSFKQHGGDR
;
A
#
# COMPACT_ATOMS: atom_id res chain seq x y z
N ASN A 1 34.43 -21.61 35.01
CA ASN A 1 33.20 -20.92 35.41
C ASN A 1 32.97 -19.78 34.43
N VAL A 2 32.32 -20.04 33.30
CA VAL A 2 32.02 -19.03 32.27
C VAL A 2 30.57 -18.60 32.46
N PRO A 3 30.26 -17.32 32.76
CA PRO A 3 28.89 -16.89 32.89
C PRO A 3 28.23 -16.79 31.50
N ASN A 4 27.07 -17.42 31.44
CA ASN A 4 26.11 -17.53 30.36
C ASN A 4 25.65 -16.14 29.87
N LEU A 5 25.92 -15.78 28.61
CA LEU A 5 25.25 -14.64 27.96
C LEU A 5 23.86 -15.10 27.48
N PRO A 6 22.76 -14.42 27.85
CA PRO A 6 21.47 -14.71 27.24
C PRO A 6 21.47 -14.26 25.77
N LYS A 7 21.36 -15.24 24.87
CA LYS A 7 20.73 -15.06 23.56
C LYS A 7 19.38 -14.38 23.78
N ARG A 8 19.13 -13.20 23.19
CA ARG A 8 17.81 -12.66 22.76
C ARG A 8 17.85 -11.13 22.57
N LEU A 9 18.59 -10.64 21.58
CA LEU A 9 18.47 -9.25 21.12
C LEU A 9 18.68 -9.13 19.60
N GLU A 10 18.14 -10.08 18.81
CA GLU A 10 18.22 -10.02 17.34
C GLU A 10 16.86 -10.07 16.62
N ASP A 11 15.74 -10.32 17.32
CA ASP A 11 14.45 -10.59 16.64
C ASP A 11 13.41 -9.46 16.65
N ALA A 12 13.68 -8.31 17.27
CA ALA A 12 12.66 -7.26 17.46
C ALA A 12 12.78 -6.04 16.52
N SER A 13 13.93 -5.83 15.87
CA SER A 13 14.16 -4.68 14.98
C SER A 13 14.03 -4.99 13.49
N ASP A 14 14.10 -6.28 13.11
CA ASP A 14 14.26 -6.69 11.70
C ASP A 14 12.93 -6.96 10.97
N ARG A 15 11.81 -6.86 11.68
CA ARG A 15 10.46 -7.22 11.19
C ARG A 15 9.52 -6.04 10.96
N ALA A 16 9.79 -4.86 11.52
CA ALA A 16 8.84 -3.75 11.57
C ALA A 16 8.92 -2.76 10.39
N ASP A 17 9.99 -2.78 9.60
CA ASP A 17 10.25 -1.79 8.53
C ASP A 17 10.36 -2.41 7.12
N ARG A 18 10.01 -3.69 6.95
CA ARG A 18 10.03 -4.31 5.62
C ARG A 18 8.66 -4.24 4.98
N MET A 19 8.59 -3.50 3.88
CA MET A 19 7.52 -3.52 2.90
C MET A 19 7.18 -4.97 2.51
N ARG A 20 5.89 -5.33 2.57
CA ARG A 20 5.42 -6.72 2.32
C ARG A 20 4.57 -6.78 1.06
N ILE A 21 4.81 -7.79 0.23
CA ILE A 21 3.96 -8.09 -0.92
C ILE A 21 2.86 -9.06 -0.48
N ARG A 22 1.61 -8.74 -0.82
CA ARG A 22 0.41 -9.57 -0.59
C ARG A 22 -0.34 -9.73 -1.91
N HIS A 23 -0.93 -10.90 -2.12
CA HIS A 23 -1.77 -11.17 -3.28
C HIS A 23 -3.22 -11.32 -2.83
N LEU A 24 -4.06 -10.35 -3.18
CA LEU A 24 -5.48 -10.30 -2.83
C LEU A 24 -6.30 -10.49 -4.10
N GLY A 25 -6.74 -11.72 -4.37
CA GLY A 25 -7.40 -12.06 -5.64
C GLY A 25 -6.55 -11.65 -6.84
N LYS A 26 -7.04 -10.68 -7.61
CA LYS A 26 -6.40 -10.12 -8.81
C LYS A 26 -5.41 -8.98 -8.54
N LEU A 27 -5.38 -8.46 -7.30
CA LEU A 27 -4.62 -7.28 -6.91
C LEU A 27 -3.35 -7.68 -6.17
N THR A 28 -2.21 -7.11 -6.55
CA THR A 28 -0.99 -7.19 -5.72
C THR A 28 -0.92 -5.95 -4.83
N VAL A 29 -0.79 -6.16 -3.52
CA VAL A 29 -0.69 -5.09 -2.53
C VAL A 29 0.72 -5.03 -1.97
N LEU A 30 1.29 -3.83 -1.97
CA LEU A 30 2.56 -3.50 -1.36
C LEU A 30 2.28 -2.78 -0.03
N ASP A 31 2.34 -3.54 1.07
CA ASP A 31 1.99 -3.11 2.43
C ASP A 31 3.18 -2.43 3.10
N ASP A 32 3.06 -1.11 3.32
CA ASP A 32 4.04 -0.25 3.99
C ASP A 32 3.32 0.72 4.96
N THR A 33 2.49 0.14 5.82
CA THR A 33 1.50 0.84 6.66
C THR A 33 2.02 1.33 8.02
N TYR A 34 3.31 1.19 8.29
CA TYR A 34 3.87 1.47 9.62
C TYR A 34 4.39 2.90 9.79
N ASN A 35 5.10 3.43 8.78
CA ASN A 35 5.78 4.72 8.86
C ASN A 35 5.56 5.55 7.59
N ALA A 36 4.93 6.72 7.74
CA ALA A 36 4.83 7.71 6.67
C ALA A 36 5.47 9.03 7.09
N ASN A 37 6.67 9.24 6.56
CA ASN A 37 7.34 10.52 6.47
C ASN A 37 7.74 10.74 4.99
N PRO A 38 8.13 11.96 4.57
CA PRO A 38 8.40 12.24 3.16
C PRO A 38 9.42 11.28 2.55
N ALA A 39 10.54 11.01 3.24
CA ALA A 39 11.59 10.13 2.74
C ALA A 39 11.10 8.68 2.56
N SER A 40 10.35 8.16 3.53
CA SER A 40 9.81 6.79 3.43
C SER A 40 8.77 6.69 2.32
N VAL A 41 7.94 7.73 2.10
CA VAL A 41 6.94 7.72 1.02
C VAL A 41 7.58 7.78 -0.35
N MET A 42 8.64 8.58 -0.54
CA MET A 42 9.42 8.58 -1.78
C MET A 42 10.01 7.21 -2.07
N ALA A 43 10.70 6.60 -1.09
CA ALA A 43 11.30 5.28 -1.25
C ALA A 43 10.26 4.19 -1.59
N ALA A 44 9.06 4.28 -1.01
CA ALA A 44 7.98 3.34 -1.30
C ALA A 44 7.41 3.49 -2.72
N LEU A 45 7.34 4.73 -3.22
CA LEU A 45 6.93 5.01 -4.61
C LEU A 45 7.98 4.50 -5.60
N ASP A 46 9.28 4.67 -5.30
CA ASP A 46 10.35 4.13 -6.12
C ASP A 46 10.28 2.59 -6.16
N ALA A 47 10.13 1.94 -5.00
CA ALA A 47 9.97 0.49 -4.92
C ALA A 47 8.75 -0.02 -5.71
N LEU A 48 7.63 0.72 -5.69
CA LEU A 48 6.45 0.40 -6.50
C LEU A 48 6.78 0.38 -8.01
N MET A 49 7.66 1.28 -8.48
CA MET A 49 8.05 1.33 -9.90
C MET A 49 8.95 0.16 -10.30
N GLU A 50 9.76 -0.36 -9.37
CA GLU A 50 10.67 -1.48 -9.62
C GLU A 50 9.95 -2.83 -9.76
N ILE A 51 8.75 -2.97 -9.19
CA ILE A 51 7.98 -4.22 -9.28
C ILE A 51 7.37 -4.35 -10.68
N PRO A 52 7.58 -5.49 -11.38
CA PRO A 52 6.89 -5.78 -12.64
C PRO A 52 5.36 -5.83 -12.44
N ALA A 53 4.64 -5.00 -13.19
CA ALA A 53 3.18 -4.97 -13.18
C ALA A 53 2.65 -5.38 -14.55
N ALA A 54 1.68 -6.30 -14.57
CA ALA A 54 0.93 -6.63 -15.79
C ALA A 54 -0.17 -5.58 -16.07
N GLY A 55 -0.71 -4.97 -15.00
CA GLY A 55 -1.65 -3.87 -15.03
C GLY A 55 -1.00 -2.53 -14.70
N ILE A 56 -1.75 -1.65 -14.02
CA ILE A 56 -1.28 -0.31 -13.65
C ILE A 56 -0.73 -0.27 -12.22
N ARG A 57 -0.01 0.80 -11.91
CA ARG A 57 0.47 1.10 -10.56
C ARG A 57 -0.42 2.16 -9.92
N ALA A 58 -0.93 1.86 -8.73
CA ALA A 58 -1.76 2.72 -7.91
C ALA A 58 -1.12 2.93 -6.53
N ALA A 59 -1.49 4.03 -5.87
CA ALA A 59 -1.08 4.33 -4.50
C ALA A 59 -2.29 4.71 -3.63
N ALA A 60 -2.39 4.13 -2.45
CA ALA A 60 -3.28 4.53 -1.37
C ALA A 60 -2.40 5.11 -0.24
N LEU A 61 -2.49 6.42 -0.03
CA LEU A 61 -1.65 7.17 0.89
C LEU A 61 -2.47 7.74 2.05
N GLY A 62 -2.14 7.32 3.27
CA GLY A 62 -2.53 8.01 4.49
C GLY A 62 -1.59 9.18 4.77
N SER A 63 -2.13 10.26 5.34
CA SER A 63 -1.38 11.45 5.76
C SER A 63 -0.09 11.17 6.54
N MET A 64 0.91 11.98 6.24
CA MET A 64 2.13 12.10 7.04
C MET A 64 1.86 13.03 8.22
N PHE A 65 2.34 12.66 9.41
CA PHE A 65 2.17 13.46 10.63
C PHE A 65 3.48 14.14 11.04
N GLU A 66 3.37 15.06 12.01
CA GLU A 66 4.51 15.75 12.65
C GLU A 66 5.35 16.61 11.68
N LEU A 67 4.74 17.12 10.60
CA LEU A 67 5.42 17.95 9.59
C LEU A 67 5.33 19.46 9.84
N GLY A 68 4.53 19.91 10.81
CA GLY A 68 4.30 21.32 11.09
C GLY A 68 3.74 22.07 9.88
N ASP A 69 4.18 23.31 9.70
CA ASP A 69 3.70 24.22 8.64
C ASP A 69 4.08 23.76 7.21
N GLU A 70 5.04 22.85 7.09
CA GLU A 70 5.46 22.29 5.80
C GLU A 70 4.52 21.19 5.31
N ALA A 71 3.54 20.75 6.13
CA ALA A 71 2.67 19.63 5.79
C ALA A 71 1.98 19.79 4.42
N PRO A 72 1.33 20.92 4.08
CA PRO A 72 0.65 21.06 2.79
C PRO A 72 1.62 20.94 1.61
N ARG A 73 2.78 21.62 1.68
CA ARG A 73 3.79 21.59 0.62
C ARG A 73 4.35 20.17 0.42
N LEU A 74 4.72 19.50 1.50
CA LEU A 74 5.31 18.16 1.44
C LEU A 74 4.33 17.11 0.91
N HIS A 75 3.04 17.20 1.27
CA HIS A 75 2.02 16.33 0.71
C HIS A 75 1.83 16.62 -0.79
N ARG A 76 1.78 17.89 -1.19
CA ARG A 76 1.70 18.27 -2.61
C ARG A 76 2.89 17.79 -3.44
N ASP A 77 4.10 17.89 -2.90
CA ASP A 77 5.34 17.43 -3.55
C ASP A 77 5.29 15.91 -3.79
N ILE A 78 4.82 15.13 -2.81
CA ILE A 78 4.63 13.69 -2.96
C ILE A 78 3.55 13.35 -3.99
N GLY A 79 2.42 14.05 -4.00
CA GLY A 79 1.38 13.86 -5.01
C GLY A 79 1.91 14.08 -6.43
N THR A 80 2.68 15.16 -6.59
CA THR A 80 3.38 15.50 -7.84
C THR A 80 4.36 14.41 -8.25
N LEU A 81 5.18 13.92 -7.30
CA LEU A 81 6.16 12.86 -7.55
C LEU A 81 5.47 11.56 -8.00
N ALA A 82 4.41 11.13 -7.31
CA ALA A 82 3.69 9.92 -7.65
C ALA A 82 3.19 9.95 -9.11
N ALA A 83 2.62 11.08 -9.55
CA ALA A 83 2.20 11.26 -10.94
C ALA A 83 3.38 11.17 -11.92
N ARG A 84 4.50 11.85 -11.61
CA ARG A 84 5.70 11.87 -12.47
C ARG A 84 6.36 10.50 -12.60
N LEU A 85 6.31 9.67 -11.55
CA LEU A 85 6.80 8.29 -11.57
C LEU A 85 5.92 7.35 -12.40
N GLY A 86 4.70 7.77 -12.77
CA GLY A 86 3.78 6.98 -13.59
C GLY A 86 2.72 6.23 -12.78
N VAL A 87 2.50 6.59 -11.52
CA VAL A 87 1.30 6.14 -10.77
C VAL A 87 0.06 6.65 -11.51
N ARG A 88 -0.86 5.75 -11.86
CA ARG A 88 -2.08 6.12 -12.60
C ARG A 88 -3.26 6.44 -11.69
N ARG A 89 -3.27 5.95 -10.45
CA ARG A 89 -4.36 6.18 -9.50
C ARG A 89 -3.81 6.51 -8.13
N LEU A 90 -4.32 7.59 -7.53
CA LEU A 90 -4.01 7.97 -6.16
C LEU A 90 -5.30 8.03 -5.33
N TYR A 91 -5.31 7.32 -4.20
CA TYR A 91 -6.32 7.42 -3.17
C TYR A 91 -5.67 8.02 -1.93
N ALA A 92 -6.17 9.14 -1.44
CA ALA A 92 -5.60 9.85 -0.30
C ALA A 92 -6.59 9.90 0.87
N LEU A 93 -6.11 9.71 2.11
CA LEU A 93 -6.93 9.75 3.32
C LEU A 93 -6.23 10.51 4.45
N GLY A 94 -7.00 11.33 5.16
CA GLY A 94 -6.58 12.07 6.35
C GLY A 94 -6.22 13.56 6.09
N PRO A 95 -5.64 14.25 7.08
CA PRO A 95 -5.22 15.65 6.94
C PRO A 95 -4.26 15.88 5.76
N ASN A 96 -4.42 16.97 5.02
CA ASN A 96 -3.62 17.26 3.81
C ASN A 96 -3.77 16.21 2.67
N ALA A 97 -4.80 15.35 2.71
CA ALA A 97 -5.12 14.47 1.58
C ALA A 97 -5.46 15.25 0.30
N GLU A 98 -6.08 16.43 0.45
CA GLU A 98 -6.30 17.34 -0.68
C GLU A 98 -5.01 17.91 -1.25
N ASP A 99 -3.95 18.08 -0.45
CA ASP A 99 -2.66 18.56 -0.96
C ASP A 99 -1.96 17.48 -1.81
N TYR A 100 -1.98 16.22 -1.36
CA TYR A 100 -1.60 15.08 -2.21
C TYR A 100 -2.36 15.13 -3.54
N ALA A 101 -3.68 15.31 -3.45
CA ALA A 101 -4.55 15.28 -4.61
C ALA A 101 -4.28 16.44 -5.57
N ALA A 102 -4.06 17.65 -5.05
CA ALA A 102 -3.70 18.82 -5.84
C ALA A 102 -2.40 18.60 -6.62
N GLY A 103 -1.34 18.12 -5.94
CA GLY A 103 -0.05 17.84 -6.59
C GLY A 103 -0.17 16.79 -7.69
N ALA A 104 -0.90 15.70 -7.43
CA ALA A 104 -1.10 14.64 -8.42
C ALA A 104 -1.92 15.10 -9.63
N ARG A 105 -3.00 15.86 -9.40
CA ARG A 105 -3.85 16.41 -10.48
C ARG A 105 -3.10 17.41 -11.34
N ASP A 106 -2.36 18.34 -10.73
CA ASP A 106 -1.55 19.33 -11.44
C ASP A 106 -0.48 18.69 -12.32
N ALA A 107 0.06 17.55 -11.88
CA ALA A 107 1.02 16.75 -12.63
C ALA A 107 0.37 15.80 -13.66
N GLY A 108 -0.96 15.85 -13.84
CA GLY A 108 -1.68 15.13 -14.88
C GLY A 108 -2.08 13.69 -14.54
N MET A 109 -2.13 13.31 -13.26
CA MET A 109 -2.57 11.97 -12.87
C MET A 109 -4.06 11.77 -13.25
N PRO A 110 -4.42 10.69 -13.98
CA PRO A 110 -5.74 10.55 -14.58
C PRO A 110 -6.86 10.24 -13.57
N ARG A 111 -6.53 9.66 -12.41
CA ARG A 111 -7.51 9.37 -11.35
C ARG A 111 -6.93 9.68 -9.98
N VAL A 112 -7.61 10.57 -9.26
CA VAL A 112 -7.22 11.01 -7.91
C VAL A 112 -8.47 11.15 -7.05
N VAL A 113 -8.53 10.40 -5.95
CA VAL A 113 -9.68 10.34 -5.04
C VAL A 113 -9.25 10.68 -3.61
N VAL A 114 -9.89 11.67 -3.00
CA VAL A 114 -9.75 11.95 -1.57
C VAL A 114 -10.88 11.24 -0.84
N CYS A 115 -10.51 10.40 0.13
CA CYS A 115 -11.42 9.49 0.81
C CYS A 115 -11.65 9.95 2.25
N PRO A 116 -12.91 9.99 2.72
CA PRO A 116 -13.22 10.40 4.09
C PRO A 116 -12.82 9.34 5.14
N ASP A 117 -12.81 8.06 4.76
CA ASP A 117 -12.47 6.93 5.62
C ASP A 117 -11.97 5.72 4.81
N HIS A 118 -11.61 4.65 5.52
CA HIS A 118 -11.05 3.42 4.94
C HIS A 118 -12.08 2.66 4.10
N GLU A 119 -13.36 2.70 4.47
CA GLU A 119 -14.45 2.06 3.74
C GLU A 119 -14.62 2.67 2.35
N HIS A 120 -14.75 4.00 2.26
CA HIS A 120 -14.86 4.70 0.98
C HIS A 120 -13.59 4.55 0.13
N MET A 121 -12.41 4.50 0.78
CA MET A 121 -11.16 4.21 0.09
C MET A 121 -11.15 2.80 -0.48
N ALA A 122 -11.62 1.80 0.27
CA ALA A 122 -11.73 0.42 -0.20
C ALA A 122 -12.71 0.33 -1.38
N GLU A 123 -13.89 0.96 -1.29
CA GLU A 123 -14.86 1.01 -2.40
C GLU A 123 -14.26 1.63 -3.67
N ALA A 124 -13.51 2.73 -3.53
CA ALA A 124 -12.84 3.38 -4.65
C ALA A 124 -11.76 2.46 -5.28
N VAL A 125 -10.95 1.78 -4.46
CA VAL A 125 -9.97 0.81 -4.96
C VAL A 125 -10.65 -0.35 -5.67
N LEU A 126 -11.68 -0.95 -5.05
CA LEU A 126 -12.38 -2.12 -5.59
C LEU A 126 -13.07 -1.82 -6.93
N SER A 127 -13.68 -0.65 -7.06
CA SER A 127 -14.36 -0.22 -8.29
C SER A 127 -13.40 0.06 -9.45
N ASP A 128 -12.17 0.47 -9.13
CA ASP A 128 -11.18 0.87 -10.12
C ASP A 128 -10.21 -0.26 -10.52
N SER A 129 -9.88 -1.16 -9.60
CA SER A 129 -8.83 -2.16 -9.77
C SER A 129 -9.09 -3.14 -10.92
N GLY A 130 -8.12 -3.25 -11.83
CA GLY A 130 -8.05 -4.24 -12.90
C GLY A 130 -7.16 -5.44 -12.54
N ASP A 131 -7.13 -6.42 -13.44
CA ASP A 131 -6.27 -7.59 -13.28
C ASP A 131 -4.80 -7.22 -13.42
N GLY A 132 -3.95 -7.69 -12.50
CA GLY A 132 -2.52 -7.44 -12.54
C GLY A 132 -2.10 -6.04 -12.08
N ASP A 133 -3.04 -5.25 -11.57
CA ASP A 133 -2.75 -3.97 -10.91
C ASP A 133 -1.91 -4.20 -9.64
N ILE A 134 -1.07 -3.22 -9.32
CA ILE A 134 -0.31 -3.16 -8.07
C ILE A 134 -0.73 -1.92 -7.30
N LEU A 135 -1.09 -2.10 -6.03
CA LEU A 135 -1.45 -1.03 -5.11
C LEU A 135 -0.39 -0.92 -4.00
N LEU A 136 0.32 0.20 -3.95
CA LEU A 136 1.04 0.61 -2.75
C LEU A 136 0.04 1.08 -1.70
N VAL A 137 0.11 0.53 -0.49
CA VAL A 137 -0.65 1.00 0.66
C VAL A 137 0.33 1.52 1.69
N LYS A 138 0.33 2.84 1.89
CA LYS A 138 1.27 3.50 2.78
C LYS A 138 0.56 4.46 3.72
N GLY A 139 0.99 4.48 4.98
CA GLY A 139 0.42 5.37 5.99
C GLY A 139 1.27 5.41 7.24
N SER A 140 1.05 6.44 8.05
CA SER A 140 1.58 6.50 9.41
C SER A 140 0.67 5.69 10.34
N ARG A 141 1.19 5.26 11.51
CA ARG A 141 0.37 4.53 12.50
C ARG A 141 -0.95 5.22 12.86
N GLY A 142 -0.98 6.55 12.89
CA GLY A 142 -2.20 7.30 13.21
C GLY A 142 -3.27 7.21 12.11
N THR A 143 -2.88 6.94 10.86
CA THR A 143 -3.83 6.76 9.73
C THR A 143 -4.43 5.36 9.67
N ARG A 144 -3.79 4.36 10.30
CA ARG A 144 -4.26 2.97 10.37
C ARG A 144 -4.58 2.35 9.01
N MET A 145 -3.70 2.54 8.04
CA MET A 145 -3.89 2.07 6.65
C MET A 145 -3.91 0.54 6.53
N GLU A 146 -3.49 -0.21 7.55
CA GLU A 146 -3.72 -1.66 7.65
C GLU A 146 -5.21 -2.03 7.60
N ARG A 147 -6.12 -1.12 7.99
CA ARG A 147 -7.57 -1.32 7.86
C ARG A 147 -8.00 -1.40 6.40
N LEU A 148 -7.40 -0.62 5.50
CA LEU A 148 -7.68 -0.73 4.07
C LEU A 148 -7.33 -2.13 3.56
N ILE A 149 -6.17 -2.65 3.97
CA ILE A 149 -5.71 -3.99 3.56
C ILE A 149 -6.69 -5.06 4.04
N ALA A 150 -7.16 -4.96 5.30
CA ALA A 150 -8.16 -5.88 5.84
C ALA A 150 -9.47 -5.85 5.03
N LEU A 151 -9.99 -4.67 4.70
CA LEU A 151 -11.21 -4.52 3.89
C LEU A 151 -11.07 -5.12 2.48
N LEU A 152 -9.91 -4.90 1.84
CA LEU A 152 -9.62 -5.49 0.52
C LEU A 152 -9.47 -7.02 0.60
N ALA A 153 -8.86 -7.53 1.67
CA ALA A 153 -8.69 -8.96 1.89
C ALA A 153 -10.02 -9.65 2.17
N ASP A 154 -10.93 -9.01 2.92
CA ASP A 154 -12.28 -9.53 3.17
C ASP A 154 -13.10 -9.62 1.87
N HIS A 155 -12.88 -8.71 0.91
CA HIS A 155 -13.57 -8.73 -0.37
C HIS A 155 -12.98 -9.75 -1.37
N TYR A 156 -11.66 -9.75 -1.57
CA TYR A 156 -11.01 -10.60 -2.58
C TYR A 156 -10.60 -11.99 -2.07
N GLY A 157 -10.44 -12.16 -0.76
CA GLY A 157 -9.68 -13.25 -0.16
C GLY A 157 -8.17 -13.05 -0.30
N GLU A 158 -7.41 -13.42 0.74
CA GLU A 158 -5.94 -13.44 0.68
C GLU A 158 -5.47 -14.77 0.07
N ILE A 159 -4.77 -14.69 -1.07
CA ILE A 159 -4.20 -15.89 -1.71
C ILE A 159 -2.86 -16.18 -1.04
N SER A 160 -2.88 -17.16 -0.14
CA SER A 160 -1.62 -17.68 0.41
C SER A 160 -0.88 -18.48 -0.67
N PRO A 161 0.45 -18.28 -0.83
CA PRO A 161 1.24 -18.99 -1.86
C PRO A 161 1.31 -20.52 -1.68
N ASN A 162 0.68 -21.09 -0.64
CA ASN A 162 0.73 -22.51 -0.30
C ASN A 162 -0.57 -23.30 -0.54
N THR A 163 -1.57 -22.75 -1.23
CA THR A 163 -2.77 -23.52 -1.58
C THR A 163 -2.55 -24.27 -2.89
N SER A 164 -1.71 -25.31 -2.84
CA SER A 164 -1.70 -26.38 -3.84
C SER A 164 -3.05 -27.08 -3.80
N SER A 165 -4.02 -26.56 -4.55
CA SER A 165 -5.32 -27.21 -4.76
C SER A 165 -5.05 -28.55 -5.44
N SER A 166 -5.20 -29.60 -4.65
CA SER A 166 -5.16 -30.98 -5.13
C SER A 166 -6.42 -31.19 -5.96
N PHE A 167 -6.29 -31.06 -7.27
CA PHE A 167 -7.26 -31.57 -8.23
C PHE A 167 -7.36 -33.09 -8.04
N LYS A 168 -8.29 -33.55 -7.19
CA LYS A 168 -8.71 -34.95 -7.20
C LYS A 168 -9.55 -35.16 -8.45
N GLN A 169 -8.95 -35.83 -9.43
CA GLN A 169 -9.63 -36.36 -10.60
C GLN A 169 -10.84 -37.19 -10.18
N HIS A 170 -11.97 -36.96 -10.87
CA HIS A 170 -13.11 -37.87 -10.88
C HIS A 170 -12.67 -39.23 -11.43
N GLY A 171 -12.56 -40.22 -10.55
CA GLY A 171 -12.57 -41.62 -10.92
C GLY A 171 -14.00 -42.15 -10.89
N GLY A 172 -14.75 -41.90 -11.95
CA GLY A 172 -15.93 -42.69 -12.27
C GLY A 172 -15.52 -43.72 -13.31
N ASP A 173 -15.60 -44.99 -12.96
CA ASP A 173 -16.03 -46.02 -13.91
C ASP A 173 -16.61 -47.20 -13.13
N ARG A 174 -17.77 -47.64 -13.63
CA ARG A 174 -18.51 -48.84 -13.25
C ARG A 174 -18.08 -49.98 -14.15
#